data_AF-A0A1Q3DY96-F1
#
_entry.id   AF-A0A1Q3DY96-F1
#
_cell.length_a   1.000
_cell.length_b   1.000
_cell.length_c   1.000
_cell.angle_alpha   90.00
_cell.angle_beta   90.00
_cell.angle_gamma   90.00
#
_symmetry.space_group_name_H-M   'P 1'
#
loop_
_entity.id
_entity.type
_entity.pdbx_description
1 polymer ?
#
loop_
_entity_poly.entity_id
_entity_poly.type
_entity_poly.pdbx_seq_one_letter_code
_entity_poly.pdbx_strand_id
1 'polypeptide(L)'
;MPRENRKRGKKHKFKTTDETIPYASSEPQAELEPQVGPSWIVTASGEDSEFNPEAPFGYVDADVKAYFRTVDLQIREWQEGQQEHLDGDANVDPNAEKRMFFVAALSEMRGKEKQLATDPDCSIILERMAYSMDDFVRRVFLDSLSGSFETLVKHRFASHVCQTLFSVAAETVARETMGIVAPASEAASEGHLRTAVDLILDICKVGLNASSFDSM
;
A
#
# COMPACT_ATOMS: atom_id res chain seq x y z
N MET A 1 -8.27 5.70 53.76
CA MET A 1 -9.62 5.39 53.23
C MET A 1 -10.13 6.60 52.44
N PRO A 2 -10.88 6.37 51.35
CA PRO A 2 -11.11 7.31 50.24
C PRO A 2 -12.41 8.10 50.41
N ARG A 3 -12.53 9.31 49.83
CA ARG A 3 -13.82 9.87 49.38
C ARG A 3 -13.68 10.79 48.15
N GLU A 4 -14.02 10.18 47.03
CA GLU A 4 -14.72 10.69 45.86
C GLU A 4 -15.58 11.95 46.10
N ASN A 5 -15.60 12.87 45.13
CA ASN A 5 -16.77 13.69 44.80
C ASN A 5 -16.68 14.28 43.38
N ARG A 6 -17.29 13.60 42.41
CA ARG A 6 -17.72 14.16 41.12
C ARG A 6 -18.86 15.15 41.36
N LYS A 7 -18.92 16.29 40.63
CA LYS A 7 -20.20 16.91 40.23
C LYS A 7 -20.09 17.86 39.02
N ARG A 8 -20.55 17.27 37.91
CA ARG A 8 -21.13 17.77 36.65
C ARG A 8 -21.84 19.14 36.69
N GLY A 9 -21.42 20.03 35.79
CA GLY A 9 -22.22 20.74 34.76
C GLY A 9 -23.22 21.85 35.14
N LYS A 10 -23.15 22.99 34.43
CA LYS A 10 -24.31 23.82 34.05
C LYS A 10 -23.99 24.73 32.85
N LYS A 11 -24.76 24.56 31.76
CA LYS A 11 -24.87 25.48 30.61
C LYS A 11 -26.07 26.41 30.84
N HIS A 12 -25.98 27.67 30.38
CA HIS A 12 -27.12 28.56 30.04
C HIS A 12 -26.66 29.39 28.82
N LYS A 13 -27.15 29.15 27.60
CA LYS A 13 -28.37 29.66 26.91
C LYS A 13 -28.42 31.19 26.70
N PHE A 14 -28.00 31.58 25.49
CA PHE A 14 -28.54 32.56 24.52
C PHE A 14 -29.63 33.56 24.95
N LYS A 15 -29.47 34.82 24.48
CA LYS A 15 -30.53 35.62 23.81
C LYS A 15 -29.92 36.68 22.86
N THR A 16 -30.33 36.58 21.59
CA THR A 16 -30.30 37.51 20.43
C THR A 16 -31.15 38.76 20.76
N THR A 17 -30.96 39.98 20.22
CA THR A 17 -31.18 40.53 18.84
C THR A 17 -30.78 42.02 18.91
N ASP A 18 -29.87 42.51 18.05
CA ASP A 18 -30.08 43.08 16.69
C ASP A 18 -30.20 44.62 16.74
N GLU A 19 -29.26 45.31 16.08
CA GLU A 19 -29.53 46.33 15.06
C GLU A 19 -28.28 47.20 14.77
N THR A 20 -28.00 47.35 13.47
CA THR A 20 -27.41 48.50 12.74
C THR A 20 -25.90 48.85 12.86
N ILE A 21 -25.21 48.67 11.73
CA ILE A 21 -23.95 49.32 11.31
C ILE A 21 -24.32 50.51 10.40
N PRO A 22 -23.65 51.68 10.46
CA PRO A 22 -22.67 51.99 9.39
C PRO A 22 -21.47 52.91 9.76
N TYR A 23 -20.30 52.55 9.19
CA TYR A 23 -19.20 53.34 8.62
C TYR A 23 -18.12 54.09 9.47
N ALA A 24 -16.86 53.82 9.06
CA ALA A 24 -15.58 54.53 9.22
C ALA A 24 -15.02 54.71 10.66
N SER A 25 -13.82 54.25 11.01
CA SER A 25 -12.54 54.76 10.52
C SER A 25 -11.35 53.95 11.09
N SER A 26 -10.21 54.02 10.40
CA SER A 26 -8.81 53.88 10.88
C SER A 26 -8.31 52.52 11.40
N GLU A 27 -7.48 51.88 10.56
CA GLU A 27 -6.42 50.94 10.97
C GLU A 27 -5.48 51.58 12.00
N PRO A 28 -4.97 50.78 12.94
CA PRO A 28 -3.51 50.71 13.08
C PRO A 28 -3.00 49.26 13.08
N GLN A 29 -1.86 49.08 12.40
CA GLN A 29 -1.04 47.87 12.33
C GLN A 29 -0.91 47.16 13.68
N ALA A 30 -1.31 45.89 13.76
CA ALA A 30 -0.91 45.00 14.84
C ALA A 30 0.33 44.22 14.37
N GLU A 31 1.48 44.53 14.98
CA GLU A 31 2.68 43.70 14.95
C GLU A 31 2.31 42.27 15.36
N LEU A 32 2.53 41.31 14.45
CA LEU A 32 2.50 39.89 14.76
C LEU A 32 3.74 39.56 15.60
N GLU A 33 3.61 39.60 16.92
CA GLU A 33 4.62 39.02 17.81
C GLU A 33 4.76 37.52 17.51
N PRO A 34 6.00 37.00 17.37
CA PRO A 34 6.21 35.56 17.29
C PRO A 34 5.90 34.96 18.66
N GLN A 35 4.80 34.22 18.76
CA GLN A 35 4.45 33.45 19.95
C GLN A 35 5.56 32.43 20.23
N VAL A 36 6.40 32.73 21.22
CA VAL A 36 7.40 31.82 21.77
C VAL A 36 6.68 30.80 22.66
N GLY A 37 6.11 29.77 22.02
CA GLY A 37 5.57 28.58 22.68
C GLY A 37 6.63 27.46 22.74
N PRO A 38 6.66 26.64 23.81
CA PRO A 38 7.58 25.50 23.89
C PRO A 38 7.30 24.46 22.79
N SER A 39 8.38 24.02 22.14
CA SER A 39 8.49 23.23 20.89
C SER A 39 7.76 21.87 20.80
N TRP A 40 6.94 21.47 21.77
CA TRP A 40 6.31 20.14 21.81
C TRP A 40 4.83 20.13 21.42
N ILE A 41 4.21 21.30 21.20
CA ILE A 41 2.85 21.40 20.65
C ILE A 41 2.99 21.69 19.16
N VAL A 42 3.28 20.64 18.40
CA VAL A 42 3.11 20.66 16.94
C VAL A 42 1.72 20.11 16.66
N THR A 43 0.80 21.00 16.33
CA THR A 43 -0.45 20.64 15.67
C THR A 43 -0.11 20.09 14.29
N ALA A 44 -0.33 18.79 14.08
CA ALA A 44 -0.23 18.12 12.79
C ALA A 44 -1.27 18.71 11.82
N SER A 45 -0.90 19.79 11.15
CA SER A 45 -1.62 20.37 10.03
C SER A 45 -0.62 20.67 8.93
N GLY A 46 -0.37 19.66 8.09
CA GLY A 46 0.32 19.78 6.81
C GLY A 46 1.82 20.04 6.94
N GLU A 47 2.59 19.01 7.30
CA GLU A 47 4.06 19.08 7.26
C GLU A 47 4.56 18.59 5.90
N ASP A 48 5.43 19.40 5.29
CA ASP A 48 6.37 19.00 4.26
C ASP A 48 7.08 17.71 4.70
N SER A 49 6.64 16.56 4.20
CA SER A 49 7.27 15.28 4.49
C SER A 49 8.66 15.28 3.84
N GLU A 50 9.70 15.52 4.63
CA GLU A 50 11.08 15.36 4.21
C GLU A 50 11.22 13.95 3.59
N PHE A 51 11.65 13.88 2.31
CA PHE A 51 11.71 12.62 1.57
C PHE A 51 12.63 11.64 2.31
N ASN A 52 12.05 10.61 2.92
CA ASN A 52 12.82 9.56 3.56
C ASN A 52 13.16 8.46 2.54
N PRO A 53 14.43 8.33 2.10
CA PRO A 53 14.81 7.32 1.11
C PRO A 53 14.62 5.88 1.62
N GLU A 54 14.53 5.68 2.95
CA GLU A 54 14.28 4.35 3.55
C GLU A 54 12.80 3.94 3.52
N ALA A 55 11.88 4.90 3.44
CA ALA A 55 10.44 4.64 3.42
C ALA A 55 9.73 5.59 2.43
N PRO A 56 10.03 5.49 1.12
CA PRO A 56 9.54 6.43 0.11
C PRO A 56 8.01 6.42 -0.07
N PHE A 57 7.32 5.36 0.41
CA PHE A 57 5.86 5.24 0.38
C PHE A 57 5.22 5.26 1.77
N GLY A 58 6.00 5.54 2.81
CA GLY A 58 5.60 5.43 4.22
C GLY A 58 5.86 4.05 4.82
N TYR A 59 5.54 3.92 6.10
CA TYR A 59 5.71 2.68 6.86
C TYR A 59 4.41 1.87 6.88
N VAL A 60 4.56 0.54 6.89
CA VAL A 60 3.45 -0.38 7.08
C VAL A 60 3.03 -0.40 8.56
N ASP A 61 1.73 -0.39 8.84
CA ASP A 61 1.18 -0.51 10.19
C ASP A 61 1.58 -1.83 10.86
N ALA A 62 1.80 -1.81 12.18
CA ALA A 62 2.23 -2.98 12.94
C ALA A 62 1.26 -4.18 12.80
N ASP A 63 -0.04 -3.91 12.76
CA ASP A 63 -1.08 -4.94 12.62
C ASP A 63 -1.02 -5.62 11.24
N VAL A 64 -0.76 -4.84 10.19
CA VAL A 64 -0.60 -5.35 8.82
C VAL A 64 0.67 -6.19 8.74
N LYS A 65 1.79 -5.77 9.35
CA LYS A 65 3.01 -6.59 9.39
C LYS A 65 2.77 -7.91 10.13
N ALA A 66 2.08 -7.88 11.26
CA ALA A 66 1.75 -9.08 12.01
C ALA A 66 0.92 -10.05 11.16
N TYR A 67 -0.06 -9.54 10.43
CA TYR A 67 -0.85 -10.31 9.47
C TYR A 67 0.01 -10.96 8.38
N PHE A 68 0.89 -10.19 7.73
CA PHE A 68 1.74 -10.76 6.67
C PHE A 68 2.75 -11.78 7.21
N ARG A 69 3.25 -11.63 8.45
CA ARG A 69 4.08 -12.66 9.09
C ARG A 69 3.32 -13.98 9.26
N THR A 70 2.03 -13.94 9.64
CA THR A 70 1.20 -15.15 9.63
C THR A 70 0.98 -15.71 8.22
N VAL A 71 0.90 -14.85 7.21
CA VAL A 71 0.86 -15.26 5.79
C VAL A 71 2.12 -16.00 5.38
N ASP A 72 3.30 -15.50 5.73
CA ASP A 72 4.58 -16.16 5.43
C ASP A 72 4.68 -17.55 6.06
N LEU A 73 4.29 -17.67 7.33
CA LEU A 73 4.31 -18.96 8.04
C LEU A 73 3.42 -20.00 7.34
N GLN A 74 2.19 -19.61 6.96
CA GLN A 74 1.27 -20.49 6.25
C GLN A 74 1.79 -20.88 4.86
N ILE A 75 2.39 -19.95 4.11
CA ILE A 75 3.00 -20.25 2.81
C ILE A 75 4.14 -21.25 2.96
N ARG A 76 5.00 -21.09 3.97
CA ARG A 76 6.12 -22.02 4.23
C ARG A 76 5.63 -23.40 4.64
N GLU A 77 4.65 -23.47 5.56
CA GLU A 77 4.03 -24.73 5.98
C GLU A 77 3.46 -25.50 4.77
N TRP A 78 2.84 -24.79 3.82
CA TRP A 78 2.36 -25.43 2.60
C TRP A 78 3.47 -25.86 1.63
N GLN A 79 4.58 -25.13 1.56
CA GLN A 79 5.73 -25.49 0.74
C GLN A 79 6.45 -26.72 1.30
N GLU A 80 6.58 -26.80 2.62
CA GLU A 80 7.16 -27.93 3.35
C GLU A 80 6.23 -29.15 3.30
N GLY A 81 4.94 -28.97 3.59
CA GLY A 81 3.93 -30.05 3.53
C GLY A 81 3.65 -30.56 2.11
N GLN A 82 3.90 -29.76 1.06
CA GLN A 82 3.88 -30.23 -0.33
C GLN A 82 4.99 -31.25 -0.63
N GLN A 83 6.09 -31.24 0.11
CA GLN A 83 7.13 -32.26 -0.03
C GLN A 83 6.73 -33.57 0.67
N GLU A 84 5.88 -33.53 1.69
CA GLU A 84 5.43 -34.71 2.45
C GLU A 84 4.16 -35.36 1.88
N HIS A 85 3.28 -34.61 1.21
CA HIS A 85 2.02 -35.12 0.66
C HIS A 85 2.09 -35.81 -0.71
N LEU A 86 3.30 -36.12 -1.21
CA LEU A 86 3.44 -36.99 -2.39
C LEU A 86 3.01 -38.45 -2.12
N ASP A 87 2.75 -38.83 -0.85
CA ASP A 87 2.54 -40.22 -0.43
C ASP A 87 1.23 -40.52 0.34
N GLY A 88 0.20 -39.65 0.39
CA GLY A 88 -0.99 -40.04 1.16
C GLY A 88 -2.25 -39.17 1.13
N ASP A 89 -3.32 -39.82 0.65
CA ASP A 89 -4.77 -39.73 0.91
C ASP A 89 -5.54 -38.40 0.74
N ALA A 90 -6.64 -38.50 0.01
CA ALA A 90 -7.44 -37.42 -0.54
C ALA A 90 -8.83 -37.38 0.11
N ASN A 91 -9.18 -36.27 0.77
CA ASN A 91 -10.61 -35.94 0.97
C ASN A 91 -10.95 -34.46 1.25
N VAL A 92 -9.97 -33.56 1.21
CA VAL A 92 -10.20 -32.11 1.20
C VAL A 92 -9.37 -31.57 0.05
N ASP A 93 -9.95 -30.79 -0.86
CA ASP A 93 -9.17 -30.11 -1.92
C ASP A 93 -8.26 -29.07 -1.23
N PRO A 94 -6.97 -29.37 -0.99
CA PRO A 94 -6.08 -28.47 -0.25
C PRO A 94 -5.85 -27.19 -1.06
N ASN A 95 -6.15 -27.24 -2.36
CA ASN A 95 -6.03 -26.13 -3.26
C ASN A 95 -7.16 -25.10 -3.05
N ALA A 96 -8.33 -25.48 -2.53
CA ALA A 96 -9.44 -24.56 -2.26
C ALA A 96 -9.16 -23.62 -1.09
N GLU A 97 -8.66 -24.17 0.02
CA GLU A 97 -8.29 -23.40 1.21
C GLU A 97 -7.15 -22.43 0.90
N LYS A 98 -6.11 -22.92 0.20
CA LYS A 98 -5.01 -22.09 -0.30
C LYS A 98 -5.52 -20.91 -1.13
N ARG A 99 -6.44 -21.15 -2.07
CA ARG A 99 -7.05 -20.10 -2.89
C ARG A 99 -7.76 -19.05 -2.04
N MET A 100 -8.61 -19.46 -1.09
CA MET A 100 -9.35 -18.53 -0.22
C MET A 100 -8.41 -17.67 0.64
N PHE A 101 -7.36 -18.29 1.15
CA PHE A 101 -6.35 -17.60 1.94
C PHE A 101 -5.59 -16.54 1.14
N PHE A 102 -5.14 -16.87 -0.08
CA PHE A 102 -4.48 -15.90 -0.94
C PHE A 102 -5.42 -14.76 -1.30
N VAL A 103 -6.70 -15.03 -1.56
CA VAL A 103 -7.70 -13.97 -1.79
C VAL A 103 -7.79 -13.02 -0.60
N ALA A 104 -7.80 -13.53 0.63
CA ALA A 104 -7.79 -12.70 1.82
C ALA A 104 -6.51 -11.84 1.93
N ALA A 105 -5.35 -12.44 1.69
CA ALA A 105 -4.07 -11.73 1.75
C ALA A 105 -3.94 -10.64 0.67
N LEU A 106 -4.43 -10.91 -0.53
CA LEU A 106 -4.49 -9.93 -1.63
C LEU A 106 -5.47 -8.79 -1.33
N SER A 107 -6.61 -9.11 -0.68
CA SER A 107 -7.55 -8.09 -0.23
C SER A 107 -6.95 -7.17 0.83
N GLU A 108 -6.18 -7.72 1.78
CA GLU A 108 -5.51 -6.93 2.83
C GLU A 108 -4.39 -6.04 2.27
N MET A 109 -3.74 -6.50 1.20
CA MET A 109 -2.69 -5.76 0.50
C MET A 109 -3.21 -4.52 -0.25
N ARG A 110 -4.52 -4.48 -0.60
CA ARG A 110 -5.09 -3.45 -1.47
C ARG A 110 -4.86 -2.04 -0.91
N GLY A 111 -4.22 -1.18 -1.70
CA GLY A 111 -3.88 0.20 -1.34
C GLY A 111 -2.61 0.35 -0.49
N LYS A 112 -1.96 -0.75 -0.09
CA LYS A 112 -0.73 -0.78 0.71
C LYS A 112 0.44 -1.42 -0.05
N GLU A 113 0.29 -1.67 -1.35
CA GLU A 113 1.20 -2.49 -2.17
C GLU A 113 2.62 -1.93 -2.19
N LYS A 114 2.74 -0.62 -2.40
CA LYS A 114 4.04 0.07 -2.47
C LYS A 114 4.74 0.09 -1.12
N GLN A 115 3.99 0.30 -0.03
CA GLN A 115 4.50 0.27 1.35
C GLN A 115 5.03 -1.13 1.70
N LEU A 116 4.24 -2.16 1.41
CA LEU A 116 4.59 -3.56 1.66
C LEU A 116 5.82 -3.97 0.83
N ALA A 117 5.92 -3.53 -0.43
CA ALA A 117 7.08 -3.79 -1.28
C ALA A 117 8.38 -3.14 -0.76
N THR A 118 8.27 -2.00 -0.07
CA THR A 118 9.43 -1.31 0.53
C THR A 118 9.70 -1.67 2.00
N ASP A 119 8.90 -2.52 2.62
CA ASP A 119 9.12 -2.95 4.01
C ASP A 119 10.06 -4.19 4.08
N PRO A 120 11.04 -4.21 5.00
CA PRO A 120 12.01 -5.31 5.11
C PRO A 120 11.37 -6.67 5.37
N ASP A 121 10.31 -6.71 6.18
CA ASP A 121 9.65 -7.97 6.53
C ASP A 121 8.69 -8.40 5.42
N CYS A 122 7.91 -7.44 4.89
CA CYS A 122 6.82 -7.76 3.95
C CYS A 122 7.30 -8.03 2.52
N SER A 123 8.39 -7.40 2.08
CA SER A 123 8.93 -7.56 0.71
C SER A 123 9.23 -9.04 0.37
N ILE A 124 9.92 -9.76 1.26
CA ILE A 124 10.24 -11.18 1.08
C ILE A 124 8.96 -12.04 1.00
N ILE A 125 7.92 -11.65 1.73
CA ILE A 125 6.64 -12.36 1.76
C ILE A 125 5.91 -12.17 0.44
N LEU A 126 5.92 -10.94 -0.10
CA LEU A 126 5.38 -10.63 -1.42
C LEU A 126 6.08 -11.43 -2.52
N GLU A 127 7.40 -11.61 -2.44
CA GLU A 127 8.13 -12.45 -3.39
C GLU A 127 7.65 -13.90 -3.36
N ARG A 128 7.44 -14.49 -2.18
CA ARG A 128 6.89 -15.85 -2.06
C ARG A 128 5.45 -15.92 -2.57
N MET A 129 4.63 -14.92 -2.27
CA MET A 129 3.25 -14.84 -2.74
C MET A 129 3.19 -14.76 -4.26
N ALA A 130 4.11 -14.07 -4.93
CA ALA A 130 4.11 -13.85 -6.38
C ALA A 130 4.09 -15.16 -7.20
N TYR A 131 4.70 -16.23 -6.69
CA TYR A 131 4.67 -17.56 -7.32
C TYR A 131 3.30 -18.24 -7.24
N SER A 132 2.47 -17.86 -6.27
CA SER A 132 1.13 -18.42 -6.07
C SER A 132 0.02 -17.58 -6.73
N MET A 133 0.36 -16.40 -7.27
CA MET A 133 -0.59 -15.54 -7.97
C MET A 133 -0.92 -16.10 -9.35
N ASP A 134 -2.20 -16.10 -9.71
CA ASP A 134 -2.64 -16.34 -11.08
C ASP A 134 -2.36 -15.12 -11.99
N ASP A 135 -2.61 -15.28 -13.30
CA ASP A 135 -2.36 -14.24 -14.30
C ASP A 135 -3.19 -12.96 -14.09
N PHE A 136 -4.37 -13.06 -13.50
CA PHE A 136 -5.20 -11.88 -13.23
C PHE A 136 -4.64 -11.10 -12.04
N VAL A 137 -4.43 -11.78 -10.92
CA VAL A 137 -3.88 -11.20 -9.69
C VAL A 137 -2.51 -10.61 -9.94
N ARG A 138 -1.65 -11.31 -10.69
CA ARG A 138 -0.31 -10.82 -11.03
C ARG A 138 -0.37 -9.51 -11.82
N ARG A 139 -1.32 -9.36 -12.75
CA ARG A 139 -1.54 -8.11 -13.47
C ARG A 139 -2.05 -6.99 -12.57
N VAL A 140 -2.98 -7.29 -11.67
CA VAL A 140 -3.47 -6.32 -10.67
C VAL A 140 -2.31 -5.82 -9.80
N PHE A 141 -1.44 -6.72 -9.36
CA PHE A 141 -0.29 -6.35 -8.54
C PHE A 141 0.79 -5.59 -9.32
N LEU A 142 1.06 -5.96 -10.58
CA LEU A 142 1.91 -5.15 -11.46
C LEU A 142 1.35 -3.75 -11.68
N ASP A 143 0.04 -3.64 -11.92
CA ASP A 143 -0.63 -2.37 -12.17
C ASP A 143 -0.61 -1.46 -10.94
N SER A 144 -0.80 -2.01 -9.73
CA SER A 144 -0.76 -1.21 -8.48
C SER A 144 0.61 -0.59 -8.17
N LEU A 145 1.69 -1.20 -8.67
CA LEU A 145 3.06 -0.65 -8.57
C LEU A 145 3.37 0.38 -9.66
N SER A 146 2.49 0.56 -10.65
CA SER A 146 2.67 1.52 -11.74
C SER A 146 2.87 2.95 -11.24
N GLY A 147 3.66 3.71 -12.00
CA GLY A 147 4.06 5.07 -11.65
C GLY A 147 5.11 5.16 -10.55
N SER A 148 5.56 4.05 -9.98
CA SER A 148 6.58 4.05 -8.90
C SER A 148 7.76 3.12 -9.17
N PHE A 149 7.81 2.48 -10.35
CA PHE A 149 8.87 1.54 -10.70
C PHE A 149 10.27 2.14 -10.67
N GLU A 150 10.45 3.42 -11.01
CA GLU A 150 11.77 4.06 -10.93
C GLU A 150 12.35 4.01 -9.50
N THR A 151 11.51 4.30 -8.50
CA THR A 151 11.91 4.22 -7.09
C THR A 151 12.03 2.77 -6.64
N LEU A 152 11.05 1.92 -6.99
CA LEU A 152 10.99 0.53 -6.53
C LEU A 152 12.18 -0.29 -7.02
N VAL A 153 12.61 -0.15 -8.29
CA VAL A 153 13.75 -0.91 -8.82
C VAL A 153 15.10 -0.47 -8.25
N LYS A 154 15.19 0.75 -7.70
CA LYS A 154 16.39 1.28 -7.03
C LYS A 154 16.40 1.00 -5.52
N HIS A 155 15.29 0.54 -4.95
CA HIS A 155 15.14 0.36 -3.51
C HIS A 155 15.71 -0.98 -3.03
N ARG A 156 16.34 -1.01 -1.85
CA ARG A 156 17.08 -2.17 -1.32
C ARG A 156 16.25 -3.44 -1.11
N PHE A 157 14.93 -3.31 -0.94
CA PHE A 157 14.00 -4.44 -0.76
C PHE A 157 13.09 -4.62 -1.98
N ALA A 158 12.32 -3.59 -2.33
CA ALA A 158 11.42 -3.60 -3.48
C ALA A 158 12.05 -3.98 -4.84
N SER A 159 13.37 -3.81 -5.03
CA SER A 159 14.05 -4.28 -6.24
C SER A 159 13.96 -5.80 -6.40
N HIS A 160 14.04 -6.56 -5.30
CA HIS A 160 13.83 -8.01 -5.29
C HIS A 160 12.38 -8.38 -5.61
N VAL A 161 11.42 -7.64 -5.06
CA VAL A 161 9.99 -7.80 -5.40
C VAL A 161 9.76 -7.59 -6.90
N CYS A 162 10.34 -6.53 -7.47
CA CYS A 162 10.24 -6.26 -8.92
C CYS A 162 10.88 -7.38 -9.74
N GLN A 163 12.09 -7.82 -9.37
CA GLN A 163 12.78 -8.91 -10.06
C GLN A 163 11.95 -10.20 -10.07
N THR A 164 11.42 -10.59 -8.91
CA THR A 164 10.57 -11.78 -8.77
C THR A 164 9.30 -11.61 -9.60
N LEU A 165 8.64 -10.46 -9.52
CA LEU A 165 7.39 -10.18 -10.25
C LEU A 165 7.60 -10.23 -11.77
N PHE A 166 8.69 -9.66 -12.30
CA PHE A 166 9.02 -9.73 -13.73
C PHE A 166 9.36 -11.16 -14.16
N SER A 167 10.03 -11.92 -13.32
CA SER A 167 10.36 -13.32 -13.61
C SER A 167 9.10 -14.16 -13.75
N VAL A 168 8.16 -14.05 -12.81
CA VAL A 168 6.89 -14.80 -12.89
C VAL A 168 5.95 -14.24 -13.96
N ALA A 169 6.00 -12.95 -14.26
CA ALA A 169 5.18 -12.33 -15.30
C ALA A 169 5.60 -12.72 -16.72
N ALA A 170 6.83 -13.22 -16.93
CA ALA A 170 7.30 -13.65 -18.24
C ALA A 170 6.37 -14.72 -18.87
N GLU A 171 5.86 -15.66 -18.07
CA GLU A 171 4.90 -16.66 -18.56
C GLU A 171 3.53 -16.05 -18.90
N THR A 172 3.06 -15.09 -18.10
CA THR A 172 1.81 -14.36 -18.39
C THR A 172 1.93 -13.58 -19.70
N VAL A 173 3.05 -12.87 -19.88
CA VAL A 173 3.37 -12.16 -21.13
C VAL A 173 3.39 -13.12 -22.31
N ALA A 174 4.03 -14.28 -22.18
CA ALA A 174 4.05 -15.28 -23.24
C ALA A 174 2.64 -15.74 -23.64
N ARG A 175 1.76 -16.03 -22.67
CA ARG A 175 0.35 -16.40 -22.92
C ARG A 175 -0.42 -15.28 -23.60
N GLU A 176 -0.28 -14.05 -23.13
CA GLU A 176 -0.95 -12.89 -23.72
C GLU A 176 -0.50 -12.62 -25.16
N THR A 177 0.78 -12.80 -25.49
CA THR A 177 1.26 -12.68 -26.88
C THR A 177 0.68 -13.73 -27.82
N MET A 178 0.19 -14.86 -27.28
CA MET A 178 -0.56 -15.88 -28.03
C MET A 178 -2.07 -15.61 -28.08
N GLY A 179 -2.53 -14.48 -27.54
CA GLY A 179 -3.94 -14.11 -27.45
C GLY A 179 -4.69 -14.76 -26.29
N ILE A 180 -3.99 -15.41 -25.35
CA ILE A 180 -4.58 -16.03 -24.16
C ILE A 180 -4.49 -15.04 -23.01
N VAL A 181 -5.56 -14.29 -22.78
CA VAL A 181 -5.66 -13.33 -21.67
C VAL A 181 -6.59 -13.92 -20.60
N ALA A 182 -6.11 -13.97 -19.36
CA ALA A 182 -6.93 -14.43 -18.24
C ALA A 182 -8.16 -13.53 -18.08
N PRO A 183 -9.37 -14.11 -17.89
CA PRO A 183 -10.58 -13.32 -17.69
C PRO A 183 -10.47 -12.49 -16.40
N ALA A 184 -11.17 -11.36 -16.38
CA ALA A 184 -11.33 -10.61 -15.14
C ALA A 184 -12.14 -11.45 -14.14
N SER A 185 -11.74 -11.42 -12.87
CA SER A 185 -12.56 -12.01 -11.80
C SER A 185 -13.93 -11.32 -11.77
N GLU A 186 -15.01 -12.08 -11.58
CA GLU A 186 -16.38 -11.55 -11.49
C GLU A 186 -16.56 -10.51 -10.37
N ALA A 187 -15.62 -10.46 -9.42
CA ALA A 187 -15.56 -9.48 -8.34
C ALA A 187 -14.93 -8.13 -8.74
N ALA A 188 -14.36 -7.98 -9.94
CA ALA A 188 -13.71 -6.75 -10.40
C ALA A 188 -14.73 -5.76 -10.96
N SER A 189 -15.35 -4.95 -10.08
CA SER A 189 -16.38 -3.98 -10.48
C SER A 189 -15.84 -2.64 -11.00
N GLU A 190 -14.52 -2.45 -11.14
CA GLU A 190 -13.94 -1.16 -11.48
C GLU A 190 -12.79 -1.29 -12.49
N GLY A 191 -12.99 -0.71 -13.68
CA GLY A 191 -11.92 -0.42 -14.63
C GLY A 191 -11.52 -1.57 -15.57
N HIS A 192 -10.87 -1.19 -16.67
CA HIS A 192 -10.23 -2.11 -17.59
C HIS A 192 -8.79 -2.34 -17.14
N LEU A 193 -8.46 -3.55 -16.69
CA LEU A 193 -7.09 -3.92 -16.31
C LEU A 193 -6.23 -4.08 -17.57
N ARG A 194 -5.10 -3.36 -17.60
CA ARG A 194 -4.10 -3.46 -18.69
C ARG A 194 -3.54 -4.87 -18.80
N THR A 195 -3.08 -5.24 -20.00
CA THR A 195 -2.37 -6.51 -20.20
C THR A 195 -1.00 -6.47 -19.51
N ALA A 196 -0.44 -7.63 -19.15
CA ALA A 196 0.92 -7.70 -18.65
C ALA A 196 1.92 -7.17 -19.70
N VAL A 197 1.67 -7.42 -20.98
CA VAL A 197 2.46 -6.85 -22.10
C VAL A 197 2.50 -5.32 -22.02
N ASP A 198 1.34 -4.67 -21.92
CA ASP A 198 1.26 -3.20 -21.87
C ASP A 198 1.95 -2.63 -20.63
N LEU A 199 1.77 -3.28 -19.48
CA LEU A 199 2.40 -2.89 -18.21
C LEU A 199 3.93 -2.96 -18.31
N ILE A 200 4.47 -4.07 -18.82
CA ILE A 200 5.92 -4.24 -18.98
C ILE A 200 6.49 -3.21 -19.95
N LEU A 201 5.82 -2.94 -21.08
CA LEU A 201 6.26 -1.91 -22.02
C LEU A 201 6.28 -0.51 -21.40
N ASP A 202 5.29 -0.18 -20.56
CA ASP A 202 5.24 1.08 -19.83
C ASP A 202 6.43 1.21 -18.86
N ILE A 203 6.72 0.15 -18.11
CA ILE A 203 7.87 0.08 -17.20
C ILE A 203 9.19 0.28 -17.94
N CYS A 204 9.37 -0.37 -19.10
CA CYS A 204 10.59 -0.19 -19.90
C CYS A 204 10.77 1.25 -20.39
N LYS A 205 9.68 1.95 -20.74
CA LYS A 205 9.75 3.36 -21.16
C LYS A 205 10.23 4.27 -20.03
N VAL A 206 9.81 4.01 -18.79
CA VAL A 206 10.30 4.75 -17.61
C VAL A 206 11.83 4.60 -17.49
N GLY A 207 12.35 3.39 -17.65
CA GLY A 207 13.81 3.13 -17.62
C GLY A 207 14.58 3.83 -18.74
N LEU A 208 14.02 3.90 -19.96
CA LEU A 208 14.65 4.57 -21.11
C LEU A 208 14.66 6.10 -20.99
N ASN A 209 13.63 6.68 -20.37
CA ASN A 209 13.56 8.14 -20.17
C ASN A 209 14.49 8.58 -19.02
N ALA A 210 14.67 7.75 -17.99
CA ALA A 210 15.57 8.05 -16.88
C ALA A 210 17.05 8.14 -17.30
N SER A 211 17.48 7.35 -18.30
CA SER A 211 18.85 7.40 -18.82
C SER A 211 19.13 8.60 -19.73
N SER A 212 18.09 9.26 -20.23
CA SER A 212 18.23 10.41 -21.14
C SER A 212 18.51 11.73 -20.42
N PHE A 213 18.28 11.82 -19.11
CA PHE A 213 18.50 13.03 -18.30
C PHE A 213 19.91 13.11 -17.68
N ASP A 214 20.68 12.02 -17.64
CA ASP A 214 21.99 11.97 -16.98
C ASP A 214 23.16 12.36 -17.93
N SER A 215 22.86 12.97 -19.08
CA SER A 215 23.84 13.38 -20.12
C SER A 215 23.83 14.88 -20.44
N MET A 216 23.35 15.73 -19.53
CA MET A 216 23.45 17.20 -19.64
C MET A 216 24.18 17.82 -18.45
#